data_AF-A0A1B9SGJ3-F1
#
_entry.id   AF-A0A1B9SGJ3-F1
#
_cell.length_a   1.000
_cell.length_b   1.000
_cell.length_c   1.000
_cell.angle_alpha   90.00
_cell.angle_beta   90.00
_cell.angle_gamma   90.00
#
_symmetry.space_group_name_H-M   'P 1'
#
loop_
_entity.id
_entity.type
_entity.pdbx_description
1 polymer ?
#
loop_
_entity_poly.entity_id
_entity_poly.type
_entity_poly.pdbx_seq_one_letter_code
_entity_poly.pdbx_strand_id
1 'polypeptide(L)'
;MFQYLTTLEEGDLAAILDAVQAWCRAHQVDVETSEGHSVLAAAIDQVQATGSSTDLRSTLFDVLDARARSIEEASDHISSQDQQ
;
A
#
# COMPACT_ATOMS: atom_id res chain seq x y z
N MET A 1 -18.01 13.89 -6.83
CA MET A 1 -18.67 13.50 -5.56
C MET A 1 -18.05 12.18 -5.14
N PHE A 2 -17.03 12.20 -4.28
CA PHE A 2 -16.37 11.00 -3.77
C PHE A 2 -17.30 10.32 -2.75
N GLN A 3 -18.09 9.35 -3.19
CA GLN A 3 -19.06 8.63 -2.34
C GLN A 3 -18.49 7.35 -1.70
N TYR A 4 -17.17 7.17 -1.65
CA TYR A 4 -16.57 5.89 -1.22
C TYR A 4 -15.79 5.94 0.11
N LEU A 5 -15.70 7.10 0.77
CA LEU A 5 -15.02 7.22 2.06
C LEU A 5 -15.94 6.97 3.28
N THR A 6 -17.21 6.62 3.07
CA THR A 6 -18.21 6.49 4.14
C THR A 6 -18.38 5.08 4.71
N THR A 7 -17.61 4.09 4.25
CA THR A 7 -17.79 2.67 4.64
C THR A 7 -16.52 1.95 5.05
N LEU A 8 -15.47 2.68 5.44
CA LEU A 8 -14.41 2.07 6.24
C LEU A 8 -14.90 2.06 7.68
N GLU A 9 -15.20 0.88 8.21
CA GLU A 9 -15.43 0.77 9.66
C GLU A 9 -14.12 1.13 10.36
N GLU A 10 -14.19 1.75 11.54
CA GLU A 10 -12.99 2.12 12.31
C GLU A 10 -12.05 0.91 12.55
N GLY A 11 -12.61 -0.31 12.56
CA GLY A 11 -11.86 -1.56 12.61
C GLY A 11 -11.01 -1.86 11.36
N ASP A 12 -11.46 -1.45 10.17
CA ASP A 12 -10.71 -1.64 8.92
C ASP A 12 -9.50 -0.73 8.85
N LEU A 13 -9.63 0.50 9.33
CA LEU A 13 -8.51 1.46 9.37
C LEU A 13 -7.39 0.94 10.26
N ALA A 14 -7.73 0.38 11.43
CA ALA A 14 -6.75 -0.22 12.33
C ALA A 14 -6.04 -1.42 11.69
N ALA A 15 -6.78 -2.28 10.96
CA ALA A 15 -6.21 -3.41 10.24
C ALA A 15 -5.28 -2.98 9.09
N ILE A 16 -5.66 -1.94 8.34
CA ILE A 16 -4.83 -1.33 7.29
C ILE A 16 -3.54 -0.78 7.90
N LEU A 17 -3.63 0.01 8.97
CA LEU A 17 -2.47 0.62 9.61
C LEU A 17 -1.53 -0.43 10.21
N ASP A 18 -2.06 -1.50 10.81
CA ASP A 18 -1.27 -2.62 11.30
C ASP A 18 -0.52 -3.34 10.17
N ALA A 19 -1.21 -3.63 9.06
CA ALA A 19 -0.61 -4.26 7.88
C ALA A 19 0.49 -3.40 7.26
N VAL A 20 0.23 -2.09 7.09
CA VAL A 20 1.20 -1.14 6.54
C VAL A 20 2.40 -0.98 7.47
N GLN A 21 2.18 -0.87 8.79
CA GLN A 21 3.31 -0.82 9.76
C GLN A 21 4.13 -2.10 9.77
N ALA A 22 3.48 -3.27 9.69
CA ALA A 22 4.18 -4.55 9.60
C ALA A 22 5.04 -4.63 8.34
N TRP A 23 4.50 -4.17 7.21
CA TRP A 23 5.22 -4.09 5.94
C TRP A 23 6.40 -3.11 6.00
N CYS A 24 6.16 -1.90 6.50
CA CYS A 24 7.18 -0.87 6.71
C CYS A 24 8.34 -1.37 7.59
N ARG A 25 8.04 -2.05 8.70
CA ARG A 25 9.07 -2.66 9.56
C ARG A 25 9.85 -3.77 8.86
N ALA A 26 9.17 -4.60 8.08
CA ALA A 26 9.81 -5.70 7.35
C ALA A 26 10.78 -5.18 6.26
N HIS A 27 10.42 -4.08 5.59
CA HIS A 27 11.21 -3.47 4.51
C HIS A 27 12.13 -2.34 4.98
N GLN A 28 12.13 -2.01 6.29
CA GLN A 28 12.83 -0.86 6.86
C GLN A 28 12.48 0.47 6.20
N VAL A 29 11.23 0.60 5.75
CA VAL A 29 10.66 1.78 5.10
C VAL A 29 9.85 2.55 6.13
N ASP A 30 10.00 3.87 6.15
CA ASP A 30 9.20 4.72 7.03
C ASP A 30 7.84 5.03 6.39
N VAL A 31 6.78 5.05 7.19
CA VAL A 31 5.42 5.32 6.69
C VAL A 31 5.27 6.74 6.11
N GLU A 32 6.08 7.69 6.59
CA GLU A 32 6.08 9.08 6.14
C GLU A 32 6.82 9.28 4.81
N THR A 33 7.48 8.24 4.28
CA THR A 33 8.14 8.29 2.98
C THR A 33 7.12 8.19 1.84
N SER A 34 7.52 8.59 0.63
CA SER A 34 6.70 8.43 -0.57
C SER A 34 6.29 6.97 -0.82
N GLU A 35 7.14 6.03 -0.41
CA GLU A 35 6.88 4.60 -0.51
C GLU A 35 5.84 4.17 0.54
N GLY A 36 6.03 4.54 1.81
CA GLY A 36 5.06 4.31 2.88
C GLY A 36 3.66 4.89 2.57
N HIS A 37 3.60 6.10 2.01
CA HIS A 37 2.34 6.71 1.57
C HIS A 37 1.71 5.99 0.37
N SER A 38 2.50 5.53 -0.61
CA SER A 38 1.97 4.74 -1.74
C SER A 38 1.39 3.41 -1.29
N VAL A 39 2.11 2.75 -0.38
CA VAL A 39 1.72 1.47 0.23
C VAL A 39 0.43 1.66 1.04
N LEU A 40 0.32 2.72 1.84
CA LEU A 40 -0.90 3.05 2.56
C LEU A 40 -2.10 3.29 1.62
N ALA A 41 -1.90 4.05 0.54
CA ALA A 41 -2.95 4.30 -0.44
C ALA A 41 -3.41 3.01 -1.14
N ALA A 42 -2.47 2.14 -1.52
CA ALA A 42 -2.77 0.85 -2.12
C ALA A 42 -3.55 -0.07 -1.15
N ALA A 43 -3.21 -0.05 0.13
CA ALA A 43 -3.94 -0.82 1.13
C ALA A 43 -5.39 -0.33 1.27
N ILE A 44 -5.61 0.98 1.31
CA ILE A 44 -6.95 1.58 1.38
C ILE A 44 -7.77 1.22 0.13
N ASP A 45 -7.19 1.35 -1.06
CA ASP A 45 -7.84 1.01 -2.33
C ASP A 45 -8.26 -0.48 -2.36
N GLN A 46 -7.36 -1.36 -1.92
CA GLN A 46 -7.61 -2.80 -1.87
C GLN A 46 -8.77 -3.14 -0.93
N VAL A 47 -8.81 -2.57 0.28
CA VAL A 47 -9.91 -2.80 1.25
C VAL A 47 -11.23 -2.26 0.72
N GLN A 48 -11.22 -1.10 0.06
CA GLN A 48 -12.42 -0.55 -0.58
C GLN A 48 -12.91 -1.42 -1.74
N ALA A 49 -12.00 -2.05 -2.48
CA ALA A 49 -12.33 -2.89 -3.63
C ALA A 49 -12.85 -4.28 -3.23
N THR A 50 -12.24 -4.94 -2.24
CA THR A 50 -12.62 -6.31 -1.82
C THR A 50 -13.60 -6.36 -0.67
N GLY A 51 -13.79 -5.25 0.05
CA GLY A 51 -14.49 -5.23 1.33
C GLY A 51 -13.65 -5.83 2.46
N SER A 52 -14.11 -5.61 3.70
CA SER A 52 -13.48 -6.15 4.90
C SER A 52 -13.49 -7.68 4.87
N SER A 53 -12.31 -8.29 4.83
CA SER A 53 -12.13 -9.75 4.78
C SER A 53 -11.30 -10.22 5.96
N THR A 54 -11.60 -11.41 6.48
CA THR A 54 -10.95 -11.99 7.68
C THR A 54 -9.44 -12.18 7.53
N ASP A 55 -8.92 -12.19 6.29
CA ASP A 55 -7.49 -12.33 5.96
C ASP A 55 -6.87 -11.03 5.39
N LEU A 56 -7.45 -9.87 5.73
CA LEU A 56 -7.03 -8.56 5.24
C LEU A 56 -5.52 -8.35 5.34
N ARG A 57 -4.94 -8.67 6.50
CA ARG A 57 -3.51 -8.42 6.76
C ARG A 57 -2.59 -9.19 5.82
N SER A 58 -2.85 -10.49 5.61
CA SER A 58 -1.99 -11.31 4.74
C SER A 58 -2.14 -10.91 3.27
N THR A 59 -3.38 -10.60 2.87
CA THR A 59 -3.69 -10.16 1.50
C THR A 59 -3.06 -8.81 1.21
N LEU A 60 -3.21 -7.85 2.14
CA LEU A 60 -2.59 -6.55 2.05
C LEU A 60 -1.08 -6.67 1.98
N PHE A 61 -0.44 -7.44 2.86
CA PHE A 61 1.01 -7.57 2.86
C PHE A 61 1.56 -8.05 1.50
N ASP A 62 0.93 -9.03 0.87
CA ASP A 62 1.31 -9.54 -0.46
C ASP A 62 1.11 -8.49 -1.57
N VAL A 63 -0.03 -7.81 -1.57
CA VAL A 63 -0.33 -6.71 -2.52
C VAL A 63 0.68 -5.57 -2.37
N LEU A 64 1.03 -5.21 -1.14
CA LEU A 64 1.99 -4.15 -0.83
C LEU A 64 3.40 -4.51 -1.30
N ASP A 65 3.84 -5.75 -1.10
CA ASP A 65 5.12 -6.27 -1.60
C ASP A 65 5.19 -6.23 -3.14
N ALA A 66 4.13 -6.69 -3.81
CA ALA A 66 4.03 -6.63 -5.26
C ALA A 66 4.05 -5.18 -5.78
N ARG A 67 3.43 -4.25 -5.05
CA ARG A 67 3.38 -2.83 -5.43
C ARG A 67 4.72 -2.14 -5.22
N ALA A 68 5.39 -2.38 -4.11
CA ALA A 68 6.71 -1.83 -3.84
C ALA A 68 7.73 -2.26 -4.90
N ARG A 69 7.71 -3.56 -5.27
CA ARG A 69 8.56 -4.08 -6.34
C ARG A 69 8.30 -3.40 -7.69
N SER A 70 7.03 -3.12 -8.00
CA SER A 70 6.66 -2.38 -9.23
C SER A 70 7.14 -0.91 -9.23
N ILE A 71 7.23 -0.28 -8.05
CA ILE A 71 7.70 1.12 -7.91
C ILE A 71 9.22 1.19 -8.11
N GLU A 72 9.98 0.25 -7.55
CA GLU A 72 11.43 0.17 -7.77
C GLU A 72 11.78 -0.05 -9.26
N GLU A 73 11.05 -0.95 -9.94
CA GLU A 73 11.26 -1.21 -11.38
C GLU A 73 10.97 0.01 -12.25
N ALA A 74 9.98 0.84 -11.88
CA ALA A 74 9.69 2.09 -12.58
C ALA A 74 10.78 3.16 -12.36
N SER A 75 11.43 3.16 -11.20
CA SER A 75 12.52 4.10 -10.86
C SER A 75 13.81 3.76 -11.62
N ASP A 76 14.16 2.47 -11.73
CA ASP A 76 15.35 2.00 -12.45
C ASP A 76 15.29 2.31 -13.96
N HIS A 77 14.09 2.26 -14.55
CA HIS A 77 13.91 2.49 -15.99
C HIS A 77 14.10 3.96 -16.41
N ILE A 78 13.81 4.92 -15.53
CA ILE A 78 13.90 6.36 -15.84
C ILE A 78 15.37 6.82 -15.93
N SER A 79 16.28 6.20 -15.17
CA SER A 79 17.70 6.58 -15.18
C SER A 79 18.42 6.19 -16.47
N SER A 80 17.89 5.22 -17.23
CA SER A 80 18.47 4.77 -18.50
C SER A 80 18.02 5.57 -19.73
N GLN A 81 17.03 6.47 -19.62
CA GLN A 81 16.48 7.23 -20.76
C GLN A 81 17.10 8.62 -20.98
N ASP A 82 17.92 9.15 -20.06
CA ASP A 82 18.57 10.48 -20.19
C ASP A 82 19.98 10.38 -20.82
N GLN A 83 20.14 9.52 -21.82
CA GLN A 83 21.41 9.37 -22.53
C GLN A 83 21.23 8.97 -24.01
N GLN A 84 20.36 9.67 -24.76
CA GLN A 84 20.32 9.62 -26.23
C GLN A 84 20.15 11.00 -26.85
#